data_AF-A0A934DJK9-F1
#
_entry.id   AF-A0A934DJK9-F1
#
_cell.length_a   1.000
_cell.length_b   1.000
_cell.length_c   1.000
_cell.angle_alpha   90.00
_cell.angle_beta   90.00
_cell.angle_gamma   90.00
#
_symmetry.space_group_name_H-M   'P 1'
#
loop_
_entity.id
_entity.type
_entity.pdbx_description
1 polymer ?
#
loop_
_entity_poly.entity_id
_entity_poly.type
_entity_poly.pdbx_seq_one_letter_code
_entity_poly.pdbx_strand_id
1 'polypeptide(L)'
;MIELNLAFVVQLINFGILVLVLNIFLYKPIRKVLADRRQVIDSARDKAVSVDEEVQAKMAQYEARLREAKTEAGARRADALKQAQLEETAVLEKARNEAFDSLSSIRSRVAKEASEARELLRKQAEALSGDICEKILGRSL
;
A
#
# COMPACT_ATOMS: atom_id res chain seq x y z
N MET A 1 23.69 -86.64 44.30
CA MET A 1 22.49 -86.60 43.44
C MET A 1 21.77 -85.31 43.74
N ILE A 2 21.23 -84.61 42.74
CA ILE A 2 20.44 -83.39 42.98
C ILE A 2 19.15 -83.86 43.64
N GLU A 3 19.10 -83.84 44.97
CA GLU A 3 17.86 -84.09 45.69
C GLU A 3 16.99 -82.84 45.55
N LEU A 4 15.95 -82.92 44.73
CA LEU A 4 14.88 -81.93 44.72
C LEU A 4 14.10 -82.04 46.05
N ASN A 5 14.65 -81.44 47.08
CA ASN A 5 14.03 -81.35 48.39
C ASN A 5 13.05 -80.16 48.44
N LEU A 6 12.04 -80.25 49.31
CA LEU A 6 11.03 -79.19 49.52
C LEU A 6 11.65 -77.81 49.75
N ALA A 7 12.83 -77.75 50.38
CA ALA A 7 13.61 -76.54 50.59
C ALA A 7 14.00 -75.83 49.27
N PHE A 8 14.29 -76.57 48.19
CA PHE A 8 14.58 -75.99 46.88
C PHE A 8 13.35 -75.30 46.28
N VAL A 9 12.17 -75.89 46.44
CA VAL A 9 10.90 -75.30 45.99
C VAL A 9 10.60 -74.02 46.78
N VAL A 10 10.81 -74.03 48.10
CA VAL A 10 10.64 -72.84 48.96
C VAL A 10 11.65 -71.73 48.59
N GLN A 11 12.91 -72.06 48.31
CA GLN A 11 13.92 -71.12 47.84
C GLN A 11 13.52 -70.49 46.49
N LEU A 12 12.99 -71.29 45.56
CA LEU A 12 12.54 -70.82 44.25
C LEU A 12 11.35 -69.87 44.37
N ILE A 13 10.40 -70.17 45.27
CA ILE A 13 9.27 -69.28 45.57
C ILE A 13 9.77 -67.96 46.18
N ASN A 14 10.71 -68.02 47.13
CA ASN A 14 11.31 -66.81 47.73
C ASN A 14 12.01 -65.94 46.67
N PHE A 15 12.82 -66.56 45.80
CA PHE A 15 13.46 -65.85 44.68
C PHE A 15 12.43 -65.25 43.72
N GLY A 16 11.34 -65.97 43.41
CA GLY A 16 10.24 -65.46 42.59
C GLY A 16 9.56 -64.24 43.20
N ILE A 17 9.29 -64.26 44.51
CA ILE A 17 8.75 -63.13 45.26
C ILE A 17 9.72 -61.95 45.23
N LEU A 18 11.02 -62.19 45.45
CA LEU A 18 12.06 -61.16 45.37
C LEU A 18 12.09 -60.49 43.98
N VAL A 19 12.04 -61.28 42.91
CA VAL A 19 12.00 -60.77 41.53
C VAL A 19 10.74 -59.94 41.28
N LEU A 20 9.57 -60.39 41.79
CA LEU A 20 8.32 -59.64 41.70
C LEU A 20 8.41 -58.29 42.41
N VAL A 21 8.92 -58.27 43.64
CA VAL A 21 9.15 -57.05 44.41
C VAL A 21 10.11 -56.13 43.66
N LEU A 22 11.25 -56.64 43.19
CA LEU A 22 12.25 -55.85 42.49
C LEU A 22 11.72 -55.28 41.16
N ASN A 23 10.89 -56.04 40.44
CA ASN A 23 10.24 -55.59 39.21
C ASN A 23 9.31 -54.40 39.46
N ILE A 24 8.49 -54.48 40.51
CA ILE A 24 7.53 -53.42 40.88
C ILE A 24 8.25 -52.20 41.46
N PHE A 25 9.19 -52.41 42.38
CA PHE A 25 9.82 -51.32 43.15
C PHE A 25 10.99 -50.65 42.44
N LEU A 26 11.69 -51.33 41.54
CA LEU A 26 12.95 -50.83 40.97
C LEU A 26 12.91 -50.74 39.44
N TYR A 27 12.60 -51.82 38.74
CA TYR A 27 12.65 -51.82 37.27
C TYR A 27 11.58 -50.92 36.64
N LYS A 28 10.35 -50.96 37.15
CA LYS A 28 9.25 -50.12 36.65
C LYS A 28 9.52 -48.61 36.84
N PRO A 29 9.91 -48.09 38.03
CA PRO A 29 10.21 -46.67 38.18
C PRO A 29 11.45 -46.23 37.41
N ILE A 30 12.52 -47.04 37.35
CA ILE A 30 13.72 -46.69 36.56
C ILE A 30 13.38 -46.54 35.08
N ARG A 31 12.62 -47.48 34.51
CA ARG A 31 12.17 -47.39 33.11
C ARG A 31 11.31 -46.16 32.86
N LYS A 32 10.43 -45.82 33.81
CA LYS A 32 9.60 -44.62 33.74
C LYS A 32 10.46 -43.35 33.70
N VAL A 33 11.41 -43.20 34.62
CA VAL A 33 12.32 -42.03 34.63
C VAL A 33 13.15 -41.93 33.36
N LEU A 34 13.60 -43.05 32.80
CA LEU A 34 14.33 -43.07 31.52
C LEU A 34 13.44 -42.65 30.34
N ALA A 35 12.18 -43.11 30.32
CA ALA A 35 11.21 -42.74 29.30
C ALA A 35 10.85 -41.25 29.41
N ASP A 36 10.60 -40.74 30.63
CA ASP A 36 10.29 -39.34 30.90
C ASP A 36 11.46 -38.44 30.44
N ARG A 37 12.71 -38.82 30.73
CA ARG A 37 13.89 -38.08 30.25
C ARG A 37 14.00 -38.05 28.74
N ARG A 38 13.77 -39.19 28.07
CA ARG A 38 13.76 -39.24 26.59
C ARG A 38 12.67 -38.35 26.01
N GLN A 39 11.45 -38.45 26.54
CA GLN A 39 10.31 -37.65 26.11
C GLN A 39 10.56 -36.14 26.28
N VAL A 40 11.17 -35.72 27.39
CA VAL A 40 11.51 -34.30 27.60
C VAL A 40 12.51 -33.83 26.55
N ILE A 41 13.55 -34.62 26.27
CA ILE A 41 14.57 -34.28 25.26
C ILE A 41 13.96 -34.21 23.86
N ASP A 42 13.19 -35.23 23.48
CA ASP A 42 12.56 -35.32 22.16
C ASP A 42 11.56 -34.16 21.98
N SER A 43 10.72 -33.90 22.99
CA SER A 43 9.77 -32.77 22.93
C SER A 43 10.45 -31.41 22.91
N ALA A 44 11.60 -31.24 23.58
CA ALA A 44 12.37 -30.00 23.52
C ALA A 44 12.98 -29.80 22.12
N ARG A 45 13.44 -30.89 21.50
CA ARG A 45 13.96 -30.87 20.13
C ARG A 45 12.85 -30.53 19.12
N ASP A 46 11.69 -31.18 19.22
CA ASP A 46 10.54 -30.91 18.34
C ASP A 46 10.03 -29.47 18.51
N LYS A 47 10.03 -28.96 19.75
CA LYS A 47 9.71 -27.54 20.01
C LYS A 47 10.74 -26.60 19.36
N ALA A 48 12.02 -26.91 19.41
CA ALA A 48 13.04 -26.08 18.78
C ALA A 48 12.86 -26.05 17.25
N VAL A 49 12.60 -27.21 16.63
CA VAL A 49 12.36 -27.31 15.19
C VAL A 49 11.09 -26.54 14.79
N SER A 50 9.98 -26.77 15.48
CA SER A 50 8.71 -26.07 15.18
C SER A 50 8.81 -24.56 15.38
N VAL A 51 9.51 -24.09 16.41
CA VAL A 51 9.76 -22.65 16.60
C VAL A 51 10.59 -22.08 15.46
N ASP A 52 11.63 -22.79 15.00
CA ASP A 52 12.44 -22.34 13.87
C ASP A 52 11.60 -22.28 12.58
N GLU A 53 10.79 -23.32 12.31
CA GLU A 53 9.85 -23.34 11.18
C GLU A 53 8.83 -22.20 11.24
N GLU A 54 8.25 -21.93 12.42
CA GLU A 54 7.32 -20.81 12.63
C GLU A 54 8.00 -19.46 12.41
N VAL A 55 9.24 -19.29 12.87
CA VAL A 55 10.01 -18.07 12.65
C VAL A 55 10.30 -17.88 11.17
N GLN A 56 10.76 -18.91 10.47
CA GLN A 56 11.00 -18.86 9.02
C GLN A 56 9.71 -18.54 8.25
N ALA A 57 8.59 -19.17 8.61
CA ALA A 57 7.29 -18.90 8.00
C ALA A 57 6.83 -17.45 8.24
N LYS A 58 6.98 -16.93 9.46
CA LYS A 58 6.64 -15.53 9.78
C LYS A 58 7.55 -14.54 9.08
N MET A 59 8.84 -14.83 8.97
CA MET A 59 9.79 -13.98 8.22
C MET A 59 9.45 -13.95 6.74
N ALA A 60 9.16 -15.11 6.13
CA ALA A 60 8.73 -15.17 4.73
C ALA A 60 7.42 -14.39 4.49
N GLN A 61 6.44 -14.51 5.39
CA GLN A 61 5.20 -13.72 5.32
C GLN A 61 5.46 -12.22 5.49
N TYR A 62 6.35 -11.83 6.39
CA TYR A 62 6.72 -10.44 6.62
C TYR A 62 7.41 -9.84 5.38
N GLU A 63 8.38 -10.55 4.80
CA GLU A 63 9.05 -10.13 3.58
C GLU A 63 8.09 -10.02 2.38
N ALA A 64 7.17 -10.99 2.24
CA ALA A 64 6.14 -10.96 1.22
C ALA A 64 5.25 -9.72 1.37
N ARG A 65 4.74 -9.45 2.58
CA ARG A 65 3.92 -8.26 2.88
C ARG A 65 4.69 -6.97 2.66
N LEU A 66 5.97 -6.92 3.03
CA LEU A 66 6.80 -5.74 2.81
C LEU A 66 7.00 -5.48 1.30
N ARG A 67 7.23 -6.53 0.52
CA ARG A 67 7.35 -6.43 -0.94
C ARG A 67 6.04 -5.96 -1.56
N GLU A 68 4.92 -6.54 -1.15
CA GLU A 68 3.58 -6.17 -1.61
C GLU A 68 3.26 -4.71 -1.28
N ALA A 69 3.49 -4.28 -0.04
CA ALA A 69 3.29 -2.91 0.39
C ALA A 69 4.16 -1.92 -0.41
N LYS A 70 5.43 -2.28 -0.70
CA LYS A 70 6.30 -1.46 -1.56
C LYS A 70 5.78 -1.37 -3.00
N THR A 71 5.31 -2.48 -3.56
CA THR A 71 4.73 -2.49 -4.92
C THR A 71 3.44 -1.68 -4.98
N GLU A 72 2.57 -1.80 -3.99
CA GLU A 72 1.32 -1.05 -3.91
C GLU A 72 1.58 0.45 -3.72
N ALA A 73 2.49 0.82 -2.82
CA ALA A 73 2.90 2.21 -2.64
C ALA A 73 3.52 2.80 -3.91
N GLY A 74 4.34 2.02 -4.63
CA GLY A 74 4.89 2.40 -5.93
C GLY A 74 3.81 2.62 -6.98
N ALA A 75 2.85 1.71 -7.09
CA ALA A 75 1.72 1.81 -8.00
C ALA A 75 0.85 3.03 -7.69
N ARG A 76 0.44 3.22 -6.43
CA ARG A 76 -0.34 4.39 -6.00
C ARG A 76 0.39 5.70 -6.29
N ARG A 77 1.70 5.76 -6.09
CA ARG A 77 2.49 6.95 -6.41
C ARG A 77 2.52 7.21 -7.92
N ALA A 78 2.68 6.16 -8.73
CA ALA A 78 2.66 6.30 -10.19
C ALA A 78 1.28 6.77 -10.69
N ASP A 79 0.20 6.21 -10.16
CA ASP A 79 -1.17 6.60 -10.49
C ASP A 79 -1.46 8.04 -10.07
N ALA A 80 -1.05 8.44 -8.86
CA ALA A 80 -1.19 9.82 -8.38
C ALA A 80 -0.41 10.80 -9.26
N LEU A 81 0.82 10.46 -9.67
CA LEU A 81 1.61 11.29 -10.59
C LEU A 81 0.94 11.40 -11.96
N LYS A 82 0.39 10.31 -12.48
CA LYS A 82 -0.32 10.30 -13.76
C LYS A 82 -1.59 11.15 -13.70
N GLN A 83 -2.37 11.04 -12.62
CA GLN A 83 -3.55 11.88 -12.41
C GLN A 83 -3.18 13.35 -12.27
N ALA A 84 -2.13 13.67 -11.50
CA ALA A 84 -1.64 15.03 -11.36
C ALA A 84 -1.20 15.63 -12.71
N GLN A 85 -0.50 14.87 -13.56
CA GLN A 85 -0.12 15.33 -14.90
C GLN A 85 -1.33 15.56 -15.82
N LEU A 86 -2.33 14.67 -15.76
CA LEU A 86 -3.57 14.83 -16.51
C LEU A 86 -4.34 16.07 -16.07
N GLU A 87 -4.42 16.30 -14.76
CA GLU A 87 -5.10 17.46 -14.18
C GLU A 87 -4.34 18.75 -14.49
N GLU A 88 -3.02 18.77 -14.37
CA GLU A 88 -2.18 19.90 -14.78
C GLU A 88 -2.39 20.23 -16.27
N THR A 89 -2.36 19.22 -17.14
CA THR A 89 -2.62 19.42 -18.58
C THR A 89 -4.02 19.97 -18.81
N ALA A 90 -5.04 19.44 -18.13
CA ALA A 90 -6.41 19.93 -18.25
C ALA A 90 -6.58 21.37 -17.76
N VAL A 91 -5.91 21.74 -16.67
CA VAL A 91 -5.92 23.11 -16.13
C VAL A 91 -5.21 24.07 -17.09
N LEU A 92 -4.05 23.68 -17.63
CA LEU A 92 -3.33 24.48 -18.62
C LEU A 92 -4.14 24.69 -19.90
N GLU A 93 -4.80 23.65 -20.40
CA GLU A 93 -5.66 23.76 -21.59
C GLU A 93 -6.89 24.63 -21.32
N LYS A 94 -7.53 24.52 -20.14
CA LYS A 94 -8.60 25.44 -19.75
C LYS A 94 -8.12 26.89 -19.70
N ALA A 95 -6.99 27.15 -19.05
CA ALA A 95 -6.42 28.49 -18.95
C ALA A 95 -6.06 29.07 -20.33
N ARG A 96 -5.56 28.24 -21.25
CA ARG A 96 -5.30 28.63 -22.64
C ARG A 96 -6.57 29.00 -23.39
N ASN A 97 -7.62 28.19 -23.26
CA ASN A 97 -8.91 28.45 -23.89
C ASN A 97 -9.55 29.73 -23.34
N GLU A 98 -9.55 29.92 -22.02
CA GLU A 98 -10.05 31.14 -21.38
C GLU A 98 -9.26 32.39 -21.81
N ALA A 99 -7.93 32.28 -21.96
CA ALA A 99 -7.10 33.35 -22.48
C ALA A 99 -7.42 33.66 -23.95
N PHE A 100 -7.65 32.63 -24.78
CA PHE A 100 -8.02 32.81 -26.18
C PHE A 100 -9.40 33.47 -26.33
N ASP A 101 -10.39 33.02 -25.56
CA ASP A 101 -11.74 33.59 -25.55
C ASP A 101 -11.71 35.05 -25.05
N SER A 102 -10.93 35.32 -24.00
CA SER A 102 -10.71 36.68 -23.51
C SER A 102 -10.08 37.57 -24.58
N LEU A 103 -9.03 37.10 -25.27
CA LEU A 103 -8.38 37.85 -26.34
C LEU A 103 -9.34 38.11 -27.52
N SER A 104 -10.13 37.11 -27.90
CA SER A 104 -11.15 37.22 -28.95
C SER A 104 -12.21 38.26 -28.59
N SER A 105 -12.72 38.24 -27.36
CA SER A 105 -13.71 39.21 -26.88
C SER A 105 -13.15 40.63 -26.83
N ILE A 106 -11.90 40.81 -26.39
CA ILE A 106 -11.21 42.12 -26.38
C ILE A 106 -11.04 42.62 -27.81
N ARG A 107 -10.57 41.79 -28.74
CA ARG A 107 -10.44 42.17 -30.16
C ARG A 107 -11.78 42.59 -30.77
N SER A 108 -12.86 41.87 -30.47
CA SER A 108 -14.21 42.22 -30.93
C SER A 108 -14.67 43.56 -30.36
N ARG A 109 -14.44 43.81 -29.07
CA ARG A 109 -14.76 45.09 -28.42
C ARG A 109 -13.97 46.24 -29.02
N VAL A 110 -12.65 46.10 -29.17
CA VAL A 110 -11.78 47.11 -29.80
C VAL A 110 -12.22 47.39 -31.24
N ALA A 111 -12.60 46.37 -32.00
CA ALA A 111 -13.10 46.56 -33.37
C ALA A 111 -14.43 47.35 -33.40
N LYS A 112 -15.34 47.09 -32.46
CA LYS A 112 -16.59 47.87 -32.30
C LYS A 112 -16.30 49.32 -31.91
N GLU A 113 -15.50 49.54 -30.88
CA GLU A 113 -15.12 50.88 -30.41
C GLU A 113 -14.42 51.68 -31.52
N ALA A 114 -13.54 51.05 -32.31
CA ALA A 114 -12.89 51.68 -33.46
C ALA A 114 -13.89 52.04 -34.58
N SER A 115 -14.91 51.21 -34.81
CA SER A 115 -15.96 51.50 -35.78
C SER A 115 -16.84 52.67 -35.33
N GLU A 116 -17.27 52.67 -34.07
CA GLU A 116 -18.06 53.76 -33.47
C GLU A 116 -17.28 55.08 -33.49
N ALA A 117 -16.00 55.07 -33.11
CA ALA A 117 -15.14 56.24 -33.17
C ALA A 117 -14.97 56.79 -34.60
N ARG A 118 -14.82 55.90 -35.60
CA ARG A 118 -14.77 56.29 -37.02
C ARG A 118 -16.06 56.94 -37.48
N GLU A 119 -17.21 56.40 -37.09
CA GLU A 119 -18.51 56.96 -37.46
C GLU A 119 -18.73 58.33 -36.82
N LEU A 120 -18.32 58.49 -35.56
CA LEU A 120 -18.38 59.76 -34.84
C LEU A 120 -17.48 60.82 -35.48
N LEU A 121 -16.24 60.46 -35.82
CA LEU A 121 -15.30 61.33 -36.53
C LEU A 121 -15.82 61.73 -37.92
N ARG A 122 -16.50 60.81 -38.63
CA ARG A 122 -17.10 61.10 -39.94
C ARG A 122 -18.23 62.13 -39.82
N LYS A 123 -19.13 61.99 -38.83
CA LYS A 123 -20.17 62.99 -38.53
C LYS A 123 -19.57 64.35 -38.17
N GLN A 124 -18.50 64.36 -37.37
CA GLN A 124 -17.79 65.59 -37.02
C GLN A 124 -17.09 66.23 -38.23
N ALA A 125 -16.52 65.43 -39.13
CA ALA A 125 -15.90 65.92 -40.36
C ALA A 125 -16.93 66.51 -41.34
N GLU A 126 -18.11 65.90 -41.45
CA GLU A 126 -19.22 66.44 -42.25
C GLU A 126 -19.73 67.78 -41.67
N ALA A 127 -19.92 67.86 -40.35
CA ALA A 127 -20.29 69.11 -39.68
C ALA A 127 -19.23 70.21 -39.88
N LEU A 128 -17.95 69.89 -39.67
CA LEU A 128 -16.85 70.84 -39.87
C LEU A 128 -16.74 71.29 -41.34
N SER A 129 -17.00 70.39 -42.29
CA SER A 129 -17.01 70.73 -43.72
C SER A 129 -18.17 71.68 -44.05
N GLY A 130 -19.34 71.50 -43.41
CA GLY A 130 -20.46 72.44 -43.46
C GLY A 130 -20.07 73.83 -42.95
N ASP A 131 -19.49 73.91 -41.75
CA ASP A 131 -19.02 75.16 -41.14
C ASP A 131 -17.97 75.88 -42.01
N ILE A 132 -17.07 75.13 -42.66
CA ILE A 132 -16.05 75.68 -43.57
C ILE A 132 -16.72 76.22 -44.83
N CYS A 133 -17.64 75.46 -45.45
CA CYS A 133 -18.40 75.92 -46.61
C CYS A 133 -19.21 77.18 -46.29
N GLU A 134 -19.85 77.25 -45.13
CA GLU A 134 -20.63 78.41 -44.70
C GLU A 134 -19.75 79.66 -44.51
N LYS A 135 -18.56 79.49 -43.89
CA LYS A 135 -17.57 80.58 -43.74
C LYS A 135 -16.99 81.07 -45.07
N ILE A 136 -16.78 80.19 -46.05
CA ILE A 136 -16.20 80.55 -47.36
C ILE A 136 -17.25 81.16 -48.30
N LEU A 137 -18.48 80.65 -48.30
CA LEU A 137 -19.56 81.11 -49.19
C LEU A 137 -20.28 82.35 -48.66
N GLY A 138 -20.08 82.73 -47.39
CA GLY A 138 -20.56 83.99 -46.82
C GLY A 138 -22.08 84.14 -46.80
N ARG A 139 -22.82 83.05 -46.93
CA ARG A 139 -24.29 83.04 -46.96
C ARG A 139 -24.78 81.74 -46.35
N SER A 140 -25.62 81.87 -45.32
CA SER A 140 -26.21 80.76 -44.58
C SER A 140 -27.12 79.94 -45.51
N LEU A 141 -27.01 78.62 -45.44
CA LEU A 141 -27.93 77.65 -46.05
C LEU A 141 -28.85 77.09 -44.98
#